data_AF-A0A874BFZ8-F1
#
_entry.id   AF-A0A874BFZ8-F1
#
_cell.length_a   1.000
_cell.length_b   1.000
_cell.length_c   1.000
_cell.angle_alpha   90.00
_cell.angle_beta   90.00
_cell.angle_gamma   90.00
#
_symmetry.space_group_name_H-M   'P 1'
#
loop_
_entity.id
_entity.type
_entity.pdbx_description
1 polymer ?
#
loop_
_entity_poly.entity_id
_entity_poly.type
_entity_poly.pdbx_seq_one_letter_code
_entity_poly.pdbx_strand_id
1 'polypeptide(L)' 'MAMASKLYEMGKLSSGMAAQMLGMGRVEFLMQLGQYGVALIDLDEDELAGDLSNA' A
#
# COMPACT_ATOMS: atom_id res chain seq x y z
N MET A 1 1.37 1.17 13.08
CA MET A 1 0.94 0.56 11.80
C MET A 1 -0.52 0.85 11.48
N ALA A 2 -1.51 0.31 12.21
CA ALA A 2 -2.94 0.39 11.84
C ALA A 2 -3.46 1.78 11.39
N MET A 3 -3.14 2.86 12.12
CA MET A 3 -3.55 4.21 11.73
C MET A 3 -2.86 4.70 10.45
N ALA A 4 -1.54 4.55 10.37
CA ALA A 4 -0.75 5.01 9.23
C ALA A 4 -1.10 4.25 7.94
N SER A 5 -1.30 2.93 8.04
CA SER A 5 -1.73 2.10 6.90
C SER A 5 -3.14 2.48 6.43
N LYS A 6 -4.07 2.77 7.35
CA LYS A 6 -5.42 3.22 6.97
C LYS A 6 -5.42 4.60 6.30
N LEU A 7 -4.63 5.54 6.82
CA LEU A 7 -4.49 6.87 6.22
C LEU A 7 -3.81 6.82 4.85
N TYR A 8 -2.85 5.91 4.66
CA TYR A 8 -2.25 5.63 3.35
C TYR A 8 -3.26 5.03 2.38
N GLU A 9 -4.00 4.01 2.78
CA GLU A 9 -5.05 3.36 1.97
C GLU A 9 -6.12 4.36 1.52
N MET A 10 -6.49 5.31 2.38
CA MET A 10 -7.44 6.38 2.05
C MET A 10 -6.84 7.52 1.20
N GLY A 11 -5.57 7.41 0.79
CA GLY A 11 -4.85 8.45 0.04
C GLY A 11 -4.59 9.75 0.84
N LYS A 12 -4.75 9.72 2.17
CA LYS A 12 -4.55 10.90 3.04
C LYS A 12 -3.08 11.15 3.37
N LEU A 13 -2.28 10.08 3.40
CA LEU A 13 -0.83 10.16 3.55
C LEU A 13 -0.16 9.44 2.39
N SER A 14 0.93 10.02 1.88
CA SER A 14 1.84 9.26 1.02
C SER A 14 2.55 8.18 1.83
N SER A 15 3.10 7.17 1.15
CA SER A 15 3.91 6.12 1.81
C SER A 15 5.11 6.70 2.58
N GLY A 16 5.68 7.82 2.12
CA GLY A 16 6.78 8.49 2.80
C GLY A 16 6.33 9.17 4.09
N MET A 17 5.19 9.89 4.06
CA MET A 17 4.63 10.54 5.25
C MET A 17 4.17 9.52 6.28
N ALA A 18 3.53 8.43 5.84
CA ALA A 18 3.09 7.34 6.71
C ALA A 18 4.29 6.61 7.36
N ALA A 19 5.38 6.39 6.61
CA ALA A 19 6.62 5.83 7.16
C ALA A 19 7.28 6.77 8.18
N GLN A 20 7.35 8.07 7.87
CA GLN A 20 7.92 9.09 8.77
C GLN A 20 7.13 9.20 10.07
N MET A 21 5.79 9.11 10.03
CA MET A 21 4.93 9.09 11.21
C MET A 21 5.27 7.94 12.17
N LEU A 22 5.77 6.82 11.63
CA LEU A 22 6.15 5.64 12.40
C LEU A 22 7.64 5.56 12.70
N GLY A 23 8.44 6.55 12.28
CA GLY A 23 9.89 6.57 12.47
C GLY A 23 10.65 5.48 11.70
N MET A 24 10.11 5.01 10.57
CA MET A 24 10.69 3.92 9.78
C MET A 24 10.98 4.33 8.32
N GLY A 25 11.71 3.47 7.60
CA GLY A 25 11.99 3.69 6.19
C GLY A 25 10.75 3.55 5.30
N ARG A 26 10.70 4.27 4.17
CA ARG A 26 9.59 4.16 3.20
C ARG A 26 9.41 2.72 2.71
N VAL A 27 10.49 2.05 2.32
CA VAL A 27 10.44 0.68 1.80
C VAL A 27 9.97 -0.29 2.88
N GLU A 28 10.46 -0.11 4.10
CA GLU A 28 10.04 -0.89 5.27
C GLU A 28 8.53 -0.76 5.52
N PHE A 29 8.00 0.46 5.51
CA PHE A 29 6.56 0.71 5.62
C PHE A 29 5.76 -0.03 4.53
N LEU A 30 6.17 0.08 3.26
CA LEU A 30 5.49 -0.55 2.13
C LEU A 30 5.48 -2.08 2.26
N MET A 31 6.59 -2.69 2.70
CA MET A 31 6.68 -4.14 2.92
C MET A 31 5.77 -4.62 4.08
N GLN A 32 5.49 -3.75 5.05
CA GLN A 32 4.63 -4.10 6.18
C GLN A 32 3.13 -4.04 5.83
N LEU A 33 2.71 -3.31 4.78
CA LEU A 33 1.30 -3.10 4.43
C LEU A 33 0.50 -4.39 4.27
N GLY A 34 1.09 -5.41 3.64
CA GLY A 34 0.42 -6.71 3.40
C GLY A 34 -0.01 -7.41 4.68
N GLN A 35 0.74 -7.27 5.78
CA GLN A 35 0.36 -7.84 7.08
C GLN A 35 -0.85 -7.15 7.72
N TYR A 36 -1.20 -5.95 7.24
CA TYR A 36 -2.34 -5.16 7.69
C TYR A 36 -3.48 -5.16 6.67
N GLY A 37 -3.42 -6.03 5.65
CA GLY A 37 -4.47 -6.18 4.64
C GLY A 37 -4.60 -4.98 3.69
N VAL A 38 -3.59 -4.10 3.64
CA VAL A 38 -3.59 -2.96 2.73
C VAL A 38 -2.82 -3.34 1.47
N ALA A 39 -3.49 -3.23 0.33
CA ALA A 39 -2.86 -3.48 -0.97
C ALA A 39 -1.79 -2.40 -1.25
N LEU A 40 -0.65 -2.84 -1.80
CA LEU A 40 0.43 -1.94 -2.22
C LEU A 40 0.09 -1.22 -3.53
N ILE A 41 -0.69 -1.89 -4.36
CA ILE A 41 -1.13 -1.49 -5.69
C ILE A 41 -2.64 -1.62 -5.73
N ASP A 42 -3.28 -0.59 -6.26
CA ASP A 42 -4.72 -0.59 -6.51
C ASP A 42 -4.90 -1.20 -7.91
N LEU A 43 -4.99 -2.53 -7.96
CA LEU A 43 -5.31 -3.28 -9.17
C LEU A 43 -6.80 -3.62 -9.09
N ASP A 44 -7.57 -3.14 -10.06
CA ASP A 44 -8.94 -3.60 -10.21
C ASP A 44 -9.00 -4.98 -10.91
N GLU A 45 -10.19 -5.60 -10.88
CA GLU A 45 -10.38 -6.94 -11.46
C GLU A 45 -10.16 -6.97 -12.97
N ASP A 46 -10.45 -5.86 -13.67
CA ASP A 46 -10.33 -5.76 -15.13
C ASP A 46 -8.85 -5.64 -15.54
N GLU A 47 -8.07 -4.83 -14.81
CA GLU A 47 -6.61 -4.71 -14.97
C GLU A 47 -5.92 -6.05 -14.70
N LEU A 48 -6.30 -6.74 -13.60
CA LEU A 48 -5.74 -8.04 -13.26
C LEU A 48 -6.09 -9.11 -14.32
N ALA A 49 -7.33 -9.13 -14.82
CA ALA A 49 -7.75 -10.04 -15.88
C ALA A 49 -7.05 -9.75 -17.21
N GLY A 50 -6.81 -8.48 -17.52
CA GLY A 50 -6.01 -8.02 -18.66
C GLY A 50 -4.57 -8.52 -18.59
N ASP A 51 -3.92 -8.39 -17.43
CA ASP A 51 -2.54 -8.88 -17.22
C ASP A 51 -2.44 -10.40 -17.38
N LEU A 52 -3.41 -11.16 -16.86
CA LEU A 52 -3.44 -12.63 -17.02
C LEU A 52 -3.65 -13.07 -18.47
N SER A 53 -4.42 -12.31 -19.24
CA SER A 53 -4.73 -12.63 -20.65
C SER A 53 -3.57 -12.32 -21.61
N ASN A 54 -2.63 -11.46 -21.20
CA ASN A 54 -1.47 -11.05 -22.00
C ASN A 54 -0.17 -11.81 -21.65
N ALA A 55 -0.24 -12.82 -20.78
CA ALA A 55 0.88 -13.68 -20.35
C ALA A 55 1.02 -14.94 -21.21
#